data_AF-A0A952Q9U0-F1
#
_entry.id   AF-A0A952Q9U0-F1
#
_cell.length_a   1.000
_cell.length_b   1.000
_cell.length_c   1.000
_cell.angle_alpha   90.00
_cell.angle_beta   90.00
_cell.angle_gamma   90.00
#
_symmetry.space_group_name_H-M   'P 1'
#
loop_
_entity.id
_entity.type
_entity.pdbx_description
1 polymer ?
#
loop_
_entity_poly.entity_id
_entity_poly.type
_entity_poly.pdbx_seq_one_letter_code
_entity_poly.pdbx_strand_id
1 'polypeptide(L)'
;MIDWIIDNLFGSWGRVVLDFYIANALIINSVVVLYGVLLVALNLRLKPYRAAAVAQVRRIVSAAGSPPRGTALPAFVEKRFDWSEVAAIGPGRMVVGRWRLWPSRVTPESLKRHLPMTELCRDALA
;
A
#
# COMPACT_ATOMS: atom_id res chain seq x y z
N MET A 1 35.17 -8.24 16.44
CA MET A 1 35.07 -6.84 15.99
C MET A 1 33.66 -6.31 16.21
N ILE A 2 32.62 -7.03 15.73
CA ILE A 2 31.21 -6.70 16.00
C ILE A 2 30.88 -6.77 17.50
N ASP A 3 31.40 -7.77 18.22
CA ASP A 3 31.13 -7.92 19.67
C ASP A 3 31.68 -6.76 20.51
N TRP A 4 32.84 -6.21 20.12
CA TRP A 4 33.42 -5.03 20.76
C TRP A 4 32.58 -3.78 20.50
N ILE A 5 32.02 -3.63 19.29
CA ILE A 5 31.15 -2.51 18.92
C ILE A 5 29.82 -2.58 19.69
N ILE A 6 29.23 -3.77 19.83
CA ILE A 6 27.96 -3.97 20.54
C ILE A 6 28.12 -3.69 22.03
N ASP A 7 29.20 -4.17 22.64
CA ASP A 7 29.50 -3.89 24.05
C ASP A 7 29.70 -2.39 24.32
N ASN A 8 30.34 -1.67 23.39
CA ASN A 8 30.65 -0.24 23.58
C ASN A 8 29.46 0.69 23.28
N LEU A 9 28.57 0.32 22.35
CA LEU A 9 27.41 1.15 21.97
C LEU A 9 26.15 0.84 22.77
N PHE A 10 25.95 -0.41 23.19
CA PHE A 10 24.70 -0.88 23.80
C PHE A 10 24.90 -1.49 25.20
N GLY A 11 26.14 -1.59 25.68
CA GLY A 11 26.45 -2.15 26.99
C GLY A 11 26.01 -3.61 27.13
N SER A 12 25.84 -4.05 28.39
CA SER A 12 25.42 -5.42 28.73
C SER A 12 24.06 -5.80 28.12
N TRP A 13 23.17 -4.83 27.92
CA TRP A 13 21.87 -5.03 27.29
C TRP A 13 21.99 -5.42 25.82
N GLY A 14 22.93 -4.84 25.08
CA GLY A 14 23.16 -5.17 23.67
C GLY A 14 23.56 -6.63 23.46
N ARG A 15 24.42 -7.14 24.33
CA ARG A 15 24.86 -8.55 24.29
C ARG A 15 23.70 -9.50 24.58
N VAL A 16 22.90 -9.22 25.61
CA VAL A 16 21.71 -10.03 25.94
C VAL A 16 20.70 -10.07 24.79
N VAL A 17 20.45 -8.95 24.11
CA VAL A 17 19.55 -8.88 22.95
C VAL A 17 20.12 -9.66 21.76
N LEU A 18 21.43 -9.58 21.51
CA LEU A 18 22.08 -10.30 20.43
C LEU A 18 22.05 -11.81 20.67
N ASP A 19 22.38 -12.25 21.88
CA ASP A 19 22.36 -13.66 22.27
C ASP A 19 20.94 -14.22 22.16
N PHE A 20 19.93 -13.44 22.58
CA PHE A 20 18.53 -13.79 22.38
C PHE A 20 18.18 -13.91 20.89
N TYR A 21 18.63 -12.97 20.05
CA TYR A 21 18.40 -13.03 18.61
C TYR A 21 19.06 -14.26 17.98
N ILE A 22 20.31 -14.58 18.33
CA ILE A 22 21.02 -15.75 17.81
C ILE A 22 20.32 -17.04 18.24
N ALA A 23 19.94 -17.16 19.52
CA ALA A 23 19.25 -18.33 20.05
C ALA A 23 17.86 -18.54 19.41
N ASN A 24 17.19 -17.46 19.00
CA ASN A 24 15.85 -17.49 18.41
C ASN A 24 15.84 -17.13 16.92
N ALA A 25 16.99 -17.14 16.24
CA ALA A 25 17.14 -16.56 14.92
C ALA A 25 16.16 -17.16 13.90
N LEU A 26 15.97 -18.48 13.97
CA LEU A 26 15.01 -19.19 13.12
C LEU A 26 13.57 -18.68 13.31
N ILE A 27 13.14 -18.47 14.56
CA ILE A 27 11.78 -18.01 14.88
C ILE A 27 11.62 -16.57 14.38
N ILE A 28 12.58 -15.69 14.71
CA ILE A 28 12.53 -14.28 14.33
C ILE A 28 12.51 -14.14 12.81
N ASN A 29 13.39 -14.86 12.10
CA ASN A 29 13.42 -14.83 10.63
C ASN A 29 12.15 -15.42 10.02
N SER A 30 11.58 -16.48 10.60
CA SER A 30 10.31 -17.04 10.13
C SER A 30 9.16 -16.05 10.28
N VAL A 31 9.09 -15.32 11.39
CA VAL A 31 8.09 -14.26 11.60
C VAL A 31 8.27 -13.14 10.57
N VAL A 32 9.51 -12.72 10.31
CA VAL A 32 9.80 -11.67 9.30
C VAL A 32 9.39 -12.12 7.90
N VAL A 33 9.70 -13.36 7.51
CA VAL A 33 9.31 -13.92 6.21
C VAL A 33 7.80 -14.02 6.09
N LEU A 34 7.12 -14.56 7.11
CA LEU A 34 5.66 -14.67 7.13
C LEU A 34 4.99 -13.30 7.01
N TYR A 35 5.55 -12.29 7.68
CA TYR A 35 5.09 -10.91 7.57
C TYR A 35 5.28 -10.35 6.16
N GLY A 36 6.43 -10.59 5.53
CA GLY A 36 6.67 -10.22 4.13
C GLY A 36 5.66 -10.85 3.17
N VAL A 37 5.38 -12.15 3.33
CA VAL A 37 4.35 -12.85 2.54
C VAL A 37 2.97 -12.23 2.75
N LEU A 38 2.60 -11.89 3.99
CA LEU A 38 1.35 -11.21 4.31
C LEU A 38 1.26 -9.84 3.59
N LEU A 39 2.33 -9.04 3.60
CA LEU A 39 2.34 -7.75 2.91
C LEU A 39 2.16 -7.90 1.40
N VAL A 40 2.83 -8.87 0.78
CA VAL A 40 2.67 -9.16 -0.65
C VAL A 40 1.22 -9.57 -0.93
N ALA A 41 0.64 -10.46 -0.13
CA ALA A 41 -0.75 -10.88 -0.30
C ALA A 41 -1.75 -9.71 -0.16
N LEU A 42 -1.54 -8.82 0.81
CA LEU A 42 -2.36 -7.62 0.99
C LEU A 42 -2.16 -6.59 -0.13
N ASN A 43 -0.97 -6.54 -0.73
CA ASN A 43 -0.71 -5.67 -1.87
C ASN A 43 -1.42 -6.19 -3.13
N LEU A 44 -1.42 -7.51 -3.35
CA LEU A 44 -2.16 -8.12 -4.46
C LEU A 44 -3.67 -7.86 -4.38
N ARG A 45 -4.21 -7.68 -3.17
CA ARG A 45 -5.61 -7.28 -2.96
C ARG A 45 -5.94 -5.87 -3.45
N LEU A 46 -4.96 -5.00 -3.73
CA LEU A 46 -5.22 -3.69 -4.34
C LEU A 46 -5.66 -3.77 -5.80
N LYS A 47 -5.34 -4.86 -6.51
CA LYS A 47 -5.66 -5.04 -7.95
C LYS A 47 -7.14 -4.80 -8.29
N PRO A 48 -8.14 -5.43 -7.62
CA PRO A 48 -9.55 -5.19 -7.91
C PRO A 48 -9.98 -3.74 -7.64
N TYR A 49 -9.51 -3.13 -6.55
CA TYR A 49 -9.80 -1.73 -6.24
C TYR A 49 -9.24 -0.78 -7.31
N ARG A 50 -8.02 -1.04 -7.78
CA ARG A 50 -7.40 -0.28 -8.88
C ARG A 50 -8.20 -0.44 -10.18
N ALA A 51 -8.58 -1.65 -10.53
CA ALA A 51 -9.35 -1.92 -11.75
C ALA A 51 -10.70 -1.19 -11.74
N ALA A 52 -11.42 -1.24 -10.63
CA ALA A 52 -12.69 -0.54 -10.51
C ALA A 52 -12.54 0.98 -10.45
N ALA A 53 -11.50 1.48 -9.78
CA ALA A 53 -11.17 2.90 -9.80
C ALA A 53 -10.92 3.38 -11.24
N VAL A 54 -10.10 2.66 -12.01
CA VAL A 54 -9.86 2.95 -13.43
C VAL A 54 -11.15 2.90 -14.24
N ALA A 55 -12.02 1.91 -14.02
CA ALA A 55 -13.32 1.82 -14.69
C ALA A 55 -14.24 3.01 -14.37
N GLN A 56 -14.23 3.50 -13.13
CA GLN A 56 -14.96 4.70 -12.73
C GLN A 56 -14.38 5.97 -13.39
N VAL A 57 -13.05 6.11 -13.45
CA VAL A 57 -12.42 7.20 -14.20
C VAL A 57 -12.86 7.18 -15.67
N ARG A 58 -12.83 6.02 -16.32
CA ARG A 58 -13.28 5.87 -17.71
C ARG A 58 -14.74 6.33 -17.89
N ARG A 59 -15.65 5.93 -16.99
CA ARG A 59 -17.06 6.39 -16.99
C ARG A 59 -17.18 7.91 -16.87
N ILE A 60 -16.43 8.53 -15.96
CA ILE A 60 -16.44 9.99 -15.75
C ILE A 60 -15.95 10.72 -17.01
N VAL A 61 -14.85 10.25 -17.59
CA VAL A 61 -14.25 10.85 -18.79
C VAL A 61 -15.17 10.70 -20.00
N SER A 62 -15.79 9.53 -20.21
CA SER A 62 -16.72 9.32 -21.32
C SER A 62 -18.01 10.13 -21.17
N ALA A 63 -18.50 10.32 -19.95
CA ALA A 63 -19.69 11.13 -19.69
C ALA A 63 -19.46 12.64 -19.84
N ALA A 64 -18.21 13.10 -19.74
CA ALA A 64 -17.87 14.52 -19.76
C ALA A 64 -17.96 15.18 -21.14
N GLY A 65 -18.00 14.40 -22.23
CA GLY A 65 -18.04 14.88 -23.62
C GLY A 65 -16.75 15.57 -24.09
N SER A 66 -16.28 16.58 -23.35
CA SER A 66 -15.01 17.28 -23.54
C SER A 66 -14.25 17.44 -22.21
N PRO A 67 -13.70 16.34 -21.68
CA PRO A 67 -12.90 16.40 -20.45
C PRO A 67 -11.61 17.21 -20.66
N PRO A 68 -11.16 17.96 -19.63
CA PRO A 68 -9.89 18.66 -19.69
C PRO A 68 -8.74 17.67 -19.87
N ARG A 69 -7.69 18.07 -20.61
CA ARG A 69 -6.53 17.23 -20.91
C ARG A 69 -5.33 17.60 -20.03
N GLY A 70 -4.33 16.73 -20.00
CA GLY A 70 -3.07 16.97 -19.30
C GLY A 70 -3.23 17.08 -17.79
N THR A 71 -2.58 18.08 -17.19
CA THR A 71 -2.46 18.25 -15.74
C THR A 71 -3.78 18.57 -15.03
N ALA A 72 -4.79 19.06 -15.76
CA ALA A 72 -6.11 19.39 -15.20
C ALA A 72 -7.05 18.19 -15.06
N LEU A 73 -6.78 17.08 -15.77
CA LEU A 73 -7.65 15.90 -15.77
C LEU A 73 -7.81 15.26 -14.38
N PRO A 74 -6.75 15.02 -13.59
CA PRO A 74 -6.88 14.39 -12.28
C PRO A 74 -7.78 15.20 -11.33
N ALA A 75 -7.64 16.53 -11.30
CA ALA A 75 -8.46 17.41 -10.49
C ALA A 75 -9.93 17.44 -10.97
N PHE A 76 -10.17 17.33 -12.28
CA PHE A 76 -11.51 17.22 -12.84
C PHE A 76 -12.22 15.92 -12.43
N VAL A 77 -11.48 14.80 -12.49
CA VAL A 77 -11.98 13.48 -12.13
C VAL A 77 -12.23 13.39 -10.63
N GLU A 78 -11.29 13.87 -9.80
CA GLU A 78 -11.37 13.79 -8.34
C GLU A 78 -12.66 14.41 -7.76
N LYS A 79 -13.17 15.49 -8.35
CA LYS A 79 -14.43 16.13 -7.93
C LYS A 79 -15.69 15.29 -8.20
N ARG A 80 -15.60 14.30 -9.08
CA ARG A 80 -16.72 13.44 -9.51
C ARG A 80 -16.54 11.98 -9.11
N PHE A 81 -15.39 11.67 -8.50
CA PHE A 81 -14.99 10.31 -8.18
C PHE A 81 -15.60 9.89 -6.84
N ASP A 82 -16.35 8.79 -6.83
CA ASP A 82 -16.90 8.23 -5.60
C ASP A 82 -16.03 7.07 -5.10
N TRP A 83 -15.20 7.39 -4.10
CA TRP A 83 -14.36 6.42 -3.42
C TRP A 83 -15.15 5.37 -2.64
N SER A 84 -16.41 5.64 -2.28
CA SER A 84 -17.29 4.72 -1.54
C SER A 84 -17.69 3.54 -2.43
N GLU A 85 -18.01 3.81 -3.70
CA GLU A 85 -18.29 2.79 -4.72
C GLU A 85 -17.08 1.84 -4.88
N VAL A 86 -15.87 2.41 -4.93
CA VAL A 86 -14.62 1.63 -5.01
C VAL A 86 -14.31 0.90 -3.71
N ALA A 87 -14.70 1.40 -2.55
CA ALA A 87 -14.51 0.68 -1.29
C ALA A 87 -15.44 -0.56 -1.17
N ALA A 88 -16.63 -0.50 -1.76
CA ALA A 88 -17.70 -1.50 -1.58
C ALA A 88 -17.52 -2.81 -2.37
N ILE A 89 -16.72 -2.79 -3.43
CA ILE A 89 -16.52 -3.91 -4.39
C ILE A 89 -15.68 -5.09 -3.87
N GLY A 90 -14.91 -4.92 -2.79
CA GLY A 90 -13.92 -5.90 -2.39
C GLY A 90 -14.25 -6.62 -1.07
N PRO A 91 -14.07 -7.95 -0.97
CA PRO A 91 -14.26 -8.69 0.28
C PRO A 91 -13.12 -8.44 1.29
N GLY A 92 -12.04 -7.76 0.89
CA GLY A 92 -10.86 -7.51 1.70
C GLY A 92 -11.08 -6.39 2.71
N ARG A 93 -10.81 -6.65 3.99
CA ARG A 93 -10.84 -5.62 5.04
C ARG A 93 -9.56 -4.79 5.12
N MET A 94 -8.47 -5.25 4.50
CA MET A 94 -7.15 -4.62 4.60
C MET A 94 -6.41 -4.65 3.26
N VAL A 95 -5.62 -3.61 3.03
CA VAL A 95 -4.74 -3.42 1.88
C VAL A 95 -3.41 -2.83 2.34
N VAL A 96 -2.38 -3.00 1.52
CA VAL A 96 -1.10 -2.31 1.73
C VAL A 96 -0.54 -1.80 0.40
N GLY A 97 -0.13 -0.53 0.36
CA GLY A 97 0.53 0.07 -0.80
C GLY A 97 1.90 -0.53 -1.07
N ARG A 98 2.40 -0.34 -2.30
CA ARG A 98 3.64 -0.98 -2.81
C ARG A 98 4.89 -0.73 -1.95
N TRP A 99 4.95 0.39 -1.23
CA TRP A 99 6.10 0.80 -0.42
C TRP A 99 5.77 0.99 1.06
N ARG A 100 4.67 0.40 1.53
CA ARG A 100 4.24 0.50 2.92
C ARG A 100 4.42 -0.83 3.60
N LEU A 101 4.96 -0.80 4.82
CA LEU A 101 5.02 -2.00 5.65
C LEU A 101 3.80 -2.11 6.57
N TRP A 102 2.96 -1.08 6.70
CA TRP A 102 1.79 -1.10 7.57
C TRP A 102 0.50 -1.29 6.77
N PRO A 103 -0.20 -2.42 6.97
CA PRO A 103 -1.56 -2.62 6.45
C PRO A 103 -2.51 -1.53 6.95
N SER A 104 -3.45 -1.14 6.10
CA SER A 104 -4.56 -0.25 6.48
C SER A 104 -5.88 -0.90 6.15
N ARG A 105 -6.93 -0.56 6.91
CA ARG A 105 -8.29 -0.96 6.57
C ARG A 105 -8.71 -0.36 5.23
N VAL A 106 -9.56 -1.07 4.50
CA VAL A 106 -10.19 -0.54 3.28
C VAL A 106 -11.25 0.48 3.67
N THR A 107 -10.88 1.74 3.53
CA THR A 107 -11.76 2.91 3.62
C THR A 107 -11.50 3.84 2.43
N PRO A 108 -12.44 4.73 2.08
CA PRO A 108 -12.23 5.75 1.05
C PRO A 108 -10.90 6.51 1.20
N GLU A 109 -10.56 6.91 2.42
CA GLU A 109 -9.34 7.67 2.74
C GLU A 109 -8.08 6.82 2.59
N SER A 110 -8.17 5.53 2.93
CA SER A 110 -7.06 4.60 2.70
C SER A 110 -6.80 4.41 1.21
N LEU A 111 -7.85 4.23 0.41
CA LEU A 111 -7.74 3.97 -1.01
C LEU A 111 -7.20 5.19 -1.73
N LYS A 112 -7.65 6.40 -1.36
CA LYS A 112 -7.10 7.67 -1.85
C LYS A 112 -5.58 7.78 -1.61
N ARG A 113 -5.09 7.28 -0.46
CA ARG A 113 -3.65 7.29 -0.14
C ARG A 113 -2.84 6.25 -0.92
N HIS A 114 -3.46 5.11 -1.27
CA HIS A 114 -2.76 4.01 -1.96
C HIS A 114 -2.91 4.04 -3.49
N LEU A 115 -3.91 4.74 -4.01
CA LEU A 115 -4.26 4.81 -5.43
C LEU A 115 -4.28 6.28 -5.88
N PRO A 116 -3.11 6.86 -6.27
CA PRO A 116 -3.04 8.25 -6.68
C PRO A 116 -3.83 8.49 -7.97
N MET A 117 -4.64 9.55 -8.00
CA MET A 117 -5.54 9.86 -9.13
C MET A 117 -4.79 10.06 -10.46
N THR A 118 -3.56 10.58 -10.40
CA THR A 118 -2.68 10.76 -11.56
C THR A 118 -2.32 9.44 -12.24
N GLU A 119 -2.10 8.37 -11.48
CA GLU A 119 -1.85 7.04 -12.03
C GLU A 119 -3.15 6.45 -12.59
N LEU A 120 -4.25 6.55 -11.84
CA LEU A 120 -5.55 6.05 -12.29
C LEU A 120 -6.00 6.68 -13.61
N CYS A 121 -5.82 8.00 -13.78
CA CYS A 121 -6.11 8.70 -15.03
C CYS A 121 -5.20 8.26 -16.17
N ARG A 122 -3.92 8.00 -15.88
CA ARG A 122 -2.96 7.50 -16.87
C ARG A 122 -3.35 6.11 -17.37
N ASP A 123 -3.69 5.20 -16.45
CA ASP A 123 -4.11 3.85 -16.82
C ASP A 123 -5.48 3.84 -17.52
N ALA A 124 -6.35 4.79 -17.18
CA ALA A 124 -7.66 4.90 -17.82
C ALA A 124 -7.56 5.34 -19.28
N LEU A 125 -6.56 6.15 -19.61
CA LEU A 125 -6.31 6.71 -20.94
C LEU A 125 -5.33 5.89 -21.79
N ALA A 126 -4.64 4.91 -21.19
CA ALA A 126 -3.85 3.91 -21.88
C ALA A 126 -4.76 2.84 -22.53
#